data_AF-A0AAQ3JXD1-F1
#
_entry.id   AF-A0AAQ3JXD1-F1
#
_cell.length_a   1.000
_cell.length_b   1.000
_cell.length_c   1.000
_cell.angle_alpha   90.00
_cell.angle_beta   90.00
_cell.angle_gamma   90.00
#
_symmetry.space_group_name_H-M   'P 1'
#
loop_
_entity.id
_entity.type
_entity.pdbx_description
1 polymer ?
#
loop_
_entity_poly.entity_id
_entity_poly.type
_entity_poly.pdbx_seq_one_letter_code
_entity_poly.pdbx_strand_id
1 'polypeptide(L)'
;MQNLLFFDCRLAINDQPNRLYDMAWDVIVVDGLRGYAKGEPGRMSAIFTAAVMVRSVGRGNVDVLVHDYERTVEKLCSKEFLCPQNLVSTTRSLGHFLIRSGPTEDFCANKTELPIVIKVVIQIA
;
A
#
# COMPACT_ATOMS: atom_id res chain seq x y z
N MET A 1 -11.08 25.77 -4.30
CA MET A 1 -10.73 25.14 -3.01
C MET A 1 -11.21 23.71 -3.10
N GLN A 2 -10.31 22.72 -3.04
CA GLN A 2 -10.71 21.31 -3.11
C GLN A 2 -11.20 20.87 -1.74
N ASN A 3 -12.39 20.27 -1.69
CA ASN A 3 -12.96 19.80 -0.43
C ASN A 3 -12.14 18.61 0.09
N LEU A 4 -11.39 18.85 1.17
CA LEU A 4 -11.03 17.77 2.10
C LEU A 4 -12.32 17.30 2.77
N LEU A 5 -13.09 16.46 2.07
CA LEU A 5 -13.79 15.42 2.80
C LEU A 5 -12.70 14.47 3.30
N PHE A 6 -12.34 14.67 4.57
CA PHE A 6 -11.77 13.65 5.41
C PHE A 6 -12.39 12.31 5.01
N PHE A 7 -11.57 11.35 4.60
CA PHE A 7 -12.02 9.98 4.64
C PHE A 7 -12.22 9.66 6.12
N ASP A 8 -13.46 9.59 6.60
CA ASP A 8 -13.84 9.06 7.93
C ASP A 8 -13.52 7.53 8.06
N CYS A 9 -12.64 7.05 7.20
CA CYS A 9 -12.00 5.76 7.28
C CYS A 9 -11.00 5.79 8.45
N ARG A 10 -11.40 5.18 9.57
CA ARG A 10 -10.52 4.93 10.73
C ARG A 10 -9.31 4.05 10.39
N LEU A 11 -9.31 3.44 9.21
CA LEU A 11 -8.22 2.63 8.67
C LEU A 11 -7.22 3.46 7.85
N ALA A 12 -7.60 4.63 7.34
CA ALA A 12 -6.70 5.53 6.63
C ALA A 12 -5.82 6.32 7.60
N ILE A 13 -4.61 6.66 7.16
CA ILE A 13 -3.75 7.61 7.86
C ILE A 13 -4.15 9.01 7.39
N ASN A 14 -5.05 9.63 8.15
CA ASN A 14 -5.74 10.86 7.75
C ASN A 14 -4.90 12.15 7.91
N ASP A 15 -3.75 12.09 8.57
CA ASP A 15 -2.86 13.25 8.82
C ASP A 15 -1.77 13.39 7.72
N GLN A 16 -2.09 12.95 6.50
CA GLN A 16 -1.18 12.97 5.34
C GLN A 16 -1.60 14.06 4.33
N PRO A 17 -0.65 14.78 3.69
CA PRO A 17 -0.99 15.79 2.69
C PRO A 17 -1.70 15.18 1.47
N ASN A 18 -2.81 15.79 1.02
CA ASN A 18 -3.58 15.35 -0.16
C ASN A 18 -2.72 15.04 -1.38
N ARG A 19 -1.63 15.81 -1.58
CA ARG A 19 -0.69 15.65 -2.70
C ARG A 19 -0.07 14.24 -2.78
N LEU A 20 -0.05 13.47 -1.69
CA LEU A 20 0.42 12.09 -1.70
C LEU A 20 -0.55 11.13 -2.43
N TYR A 21 -1.85 11.45 -2.46
CA TYR A 21 -2.86 10.74 -3.25
C TYR A 21 -2.89 11.18 -4.73
N ASP A 22 -2.35 12.37 -5.04
CA ASP A 22 -2.20 12.88 -6.41
C ASP A 22 -0.83 12.53 -7.05
N MET A 23 0.03 11.78 -6.34
CA MET A 23 1.37 11.42 -6.83
C MET A 23 1.39 10.05 -7.52
N ALA A 24 1.95 10.00 -8.74
CA ALA A 24 2.29 8.74 -9.39
C ALA A 24 3.52 8.13 -8.70
N TRP A 25 3.26 7.17 -7.81
CA TRP A 25 4.25 6.35 -7.12
C TRP A 25 4.79 5.27 -8.05
N ASP A 26 6.07 4.91 -7.87
CA ASP A 26 6.66 3.74 -8.52
C ASP A 26 7.03 2.67 -7.46
N VAL A 27 7.46 3.09 -6.26
CA VAL A 27 7.67 2.20 -5.10
C VAL A 27 7.09 2.81 -3.82
N ILE A 28 6.35 2.02 -3.04
CA ILE A 28 5.91 2.34 -1.67
C ILE A 28 6.48 1.33 -0.68
N VAL A 29 7.05 1.80 0.43
CA VAL A 29 7.57 0.95 1.50
C VAL A 29 6.69 1.12 2.73
N VAL A 30 5.97 0.05 3.08
CA VAL A 30 5.14 -0.02 4.28
C VAL A 30 5.99 -0.58 5.42
N ASP A 31 6.60 0.33 6.16
CA ASP A 31 7.33 0.05 7.39
C ASP A 31 7.08 1.13 8.45
N GLY A 32 7.18 0.76 9.72
CA GLY A 32 6.81 1.57 10.87
C GLY A 32 7.68 1.26 12.09
N LEU A 33 7.37 1.88 13.22
CA LEU A 33 8.16 1.72 14.44
C LEU A 33 8.20 0.24 14.89
N ARG A 34 9.38 -0.20 15.35
CA ARG A 34 9.58 -1.58 15.81
C ARG A 34 8.76 -1.85 17.06
N GLY A 35 7.68 -2.60 16.90
CA GLY A 35 6.87 -3.10 18.00
C GLY A 35 6.45 -4.57 17.79
N TYR A 36 7.10 -5.49 18.50
CA TYR A 36 6.84 -6.94 18.46
C TYR A 36 5.88 -7.43 19.57
N ALA A 37 5.46 -6.56 20.49
CA ALA A 37 4.52 -6.88 21.55
C ALA A 37 3.08 -6.98 21.03
N LYS A 38 2.29 -7.82 21.70
CA LYS A 38 0.92 -8.21 21.30
C LYS A 38 -0.12 -7.07 21.30
N GLY A 39 0.26 -5.88 21.78
CA GLY A 39 -0.58 -4.68 21.85
C GLY A 39 0.03 -3.46 21.13
N GLU A 40 1.16 -3.60 20.45
CA GLU A 40 1.72 -2.50 19.65
C GLU A 40 0.99 -2.40 18.30
N PRO A 41 0.74 -1.18 17.78
CA PRO A 41 -0.03 -0.98 16.57
C PRO A 41 0.64 -1.68 15.36
N GLY A 42 -0.12 -2.52 14.68
CA GLY A 42 0.32 -3.18 13.44
C GLY A 42 0.22 -2.24 12.24
N ARG A 43 0.83 -2.64 11.11
CA ARG A 43 0.91 -1.81 9.89
C ARG A 43 -0.40 -1.78 9.07
N MET A 44 -1.53 -2.19 9.65
CA MET A 44 -2.83 -2.31 8.98
C MET A 44 -3.23 -1.01 8.26
N SER A 45 -3.15 0.14 8.95
CA SER A 45 -3.51 1.44 8.37
C SER A 45 -2.53 1.91 7.27
N ALA A 46 -1.25 1.58 7.42
CA ALA A 46 -0.22 1.89 6.42
C ALA A 46 -0.39 1.03 5.15
N ILE A 47 -0.68 -0.26 5.29
CA ILE A 47 -1.00 -1.17 4.16
C ILE A 47 -2.25 -0.68 3.43
N PHE A 48 -3.32 -0.32 4.15
CA PHE A 48 -4.54 0.22 3.54
C PHE A 48 -4.28 1.54 2.80
N THR A 49 -3.59 2.48 3.46
CA THR A 49 -3.26 3.80 2.88
C THR A 49 -2.40 3.66 1.62
N ALA A 50 -1.40 2.79 1.62
CA ALA A 50 -0.61 2.47 0.43
C ALA A 50 -1.48 1.89 -0.70
N ALA A 51 -2.38 0.95 -0.38
CA ALA A 51 -3.27 0.34 -1.37
C ALA A 51 -4.21 1.36 -2.05
N VAL A 52 -4.67 2.37 -1.30
CA VAL A 52 -5.44 3.51 -1.82
C VAL A 52 -4.54 4.39 -2.70
N MET A 53 -3.39 4.86 -2.20
CA MET A 53 -2.47 5.74 -2.93
C MET A 53 -2.05 5.18 -4.29
N VAL A 54 -1.78 3.87 -4.38
CA VAL A 54 -1.47 3.19 -5.64
C VAL A 54 -2.60 3.32 -6.67
N ARG A 55 -3.85 3.26 -6.24
CA ARG A 55 -5.03 3.30 -7.14
C ARG A 55 -5.49 4.71 -7.46
N SER A 56 -5.21 5.69 -6.60
CA SER A 56 -5.68 7.08 -6.73
C SER A 56 -5.27 7.76 -8.05
N VAL A 57 -4.06 7.50 -8.56
CA VAL A 57 -3.53 8.24 -9.74
C VAL A 57 -3.62 7.46 -11.05
N GLY A 58 -3.83 6.14 -11.00
CA GLY A 58 -4.05 5.32 -12.20
C GLY A 58 -2.86 5.24 -13.18
N ARG A 59 -1.63 5.61 -12.78
CA ARG A 59 -0.46 5.75 -13.67
C ARG A 59 0.62 4.71 -13.41
N GLY A 60 0.62 3.63 -14.19
CA GLY A 60 1.73 2.67 -14.27
C GLY A 60 1.69 1.55 -13.22
N ASN A 61 2.75 0.76 -13.15
CA ASN A 61 2.88 -0.27 -12.10
C ASN A 61 3.53 0.34 -10.85
N VAL A 62 3.12 -0.12 -9.68
CA VAL A 62 3.71 0.28 -8.40
C VAL A 62 4.12 -0.95 -7.60
N ASP A 63 5.38 -0.98 -7.16
CA ASP A 63 5.90 -1.97 -6.23
C ASP A 63 5.54 -1.55 -4.79
N VAL A 64 4.87 -2.44 -4.06
CA VAL A 64 4.58 -2.25 -2.62
C VAL A 64 5.37 -3.28 -1.83
N LEU A 65 6.25 -2.79 -0.96
CA LEU A 65 7.11 -3.59 -0.09
C LEU A 65 6.60 -3.48 1.35
N VAL A 66 6.12 -4.60 1.92
CA VAL A 66 5.56 -4.66 3.28
C VAL A 66 6.57 -5.31 4.22
N HIS A 67 6.99 -4.58 5.26
CA HIS A 67 7.91 -5.05 6.30
C HIS A 67 7.17 -5.73 7.47
N ASP A 68 7.91 -6.50 8.27
CA ASP A 68 7.42 -7.51 9.24
C ASP A 68 6.34 -8.45 8.66
N TYR A 69 6.47 -8.80 7.38
CA TYR A 69 5.49 -9.64 6.67
C TYR A 69 5.38 -11.07 7.20
N GLU A 70 6.19 -11.51 8.17
CA GLU A 70 5.95 -12.78 8.85
C GLU A 70 4.68 -12.77 9.72
N ARG A 71 4.27 -11.59 10.22
CA ARG A 71 3.17 -11.41 11.17
C ARG A 71 1.80 -11.67 10.55
N THR A 72 0.88 -12.19 11.36
CA THR A 72 -0.47 -12.58 10.91
C THR A 72 -1.30 -11.39 10.46
N VAL A 73 -1.24 -10.25 11.16
CA VAL A 73 -2.03 -9.05 10.80
C VAL A 73 -1.56 -8.50 9.47
N GLU A 74 -0.25 -8.28 9.33
CA GLU A 74 0.39 -7.79 8.12
C GLU A 74 0.10 -8.68 6.90
N LYS A 75 0.15 -10.01 7.04
CA LYS A 75 -0.27 -10.96 5.99
C LYS A 75 -1.74 -10.82 5.61
N LEU A 76 -2.64 -10.74 6.59
CA LEU A 76 -4.08 -10.63 6.35
C LEU A 76 -4.42 -9.32 5.64
N CYS A 77 -3.93 -8.18 6.14
CA CYS A 77 -4.15 -6.87 5.53
C CYS A 77 -3.56 -6.78 4.12
N SER A 78 -2.38 -7.36 3.89
CA SER A 78 -1.79 -7.37 2.55
C SER A 78 -2.58 -8.24 1.58
N LYS A 79 -3.09 -9.39 2.03
CA LYS A 79 -3.97 -10.24 1.22
C LYS A 79 -5.27 -9.50 0.86
N GLU A 80 -5.84 -8.74 1.79
CA GLU A 80 -7.09 -7.99 1.60
C GLU A 80 -6.90 -6.81 0.64
N PHE A 81 -5.92 -5.93 0.88
CA PHE A 81 -5.81 -4.64 0.19
C PHE A 81 -4.80 -4.64 -0.97
N LEU A 82 -3.76 -5.47 -0.90
CA LEU A 82 -2.75 -5.57 -1.98
C LEU A 82 -3.07 -6.72 -2.95
N CYS A 83 -3.92 -7.67 -2.53
CA CYS A 83 -4.39 -8.85 -3.28
C CYS A 83 -3.31 -9.93 -3.50
N PRO A 84 -3.60 -11.22 -3.25
CA PRO A 84 -2.61 -12.29 -3.41
C PRO A 84 -2.14 -12.49 -4.86
N GLN A 85 -2.93 -12.09 -5.86
CA GLN A 85 -2.55 -12.12 -7.29
C GLN A 85 -1.48 -11.06 -7.65
N ASN A 86 -1.21 -10.11 -6.74
CA ASN A 86 -0.14 -9.13 -6.91
C ASN A 86 1.14 -9.50 -6.20
N LEU A 87 1.14 -10.53 -5.34
CA LEU A 87 2.33 -11.01 -4.66
C LEU A 87 3.35 -11.57 -5.67
N VAL A 88 4.51 -10.93 -5.76
CA VAL A 88 5.62 -11.34 -6.63
C VAL A 88 6.56 -12.27 -5.88
N SER A 89 6.94 -11.90 -4.65
CA SER A 89 7.85 -12.69 -3.83
C SER A 89 7.66 -12.43 -2.33
N THR A 90 8.16 -13.36 -1.51
CA THR A 90 8.25 -13.22 -0.06
C THR A 90 9.62 -13.62 0.43
N THR A 91 10.22 -12.78 1.28
CA THR A 91 11.38 -13.14 2.11
C THR A 91 10.90 -13.38 3.55
N ARG A 92 11.81 -13.73 4.47
CA ARG A 92 11.48 -13.98 5.88
C ARG A 92 10.59 -12.91 6.52
N SER A 93 10.85 -11.62 6.27
CA SER A 93 10.12 -10.48 6.86
C SER A 93 9.63 -9.44 5.85
N LEU A 94 9.72 -9.72 4.55
CA LEU A 94 9.34 -8.78 3.48
C LEU A 94 8.38 -9.44 2.50
N GLY A 95 7.22 -8.81 2.28
CA GLY A 95 6.29 -9.15 1.19
C GLY A 95 6.42 -8.15 0.06
N HIS A 96 6.59 -8.63 -1.17
CA HIS A 96 6.73 -7.80 -2.37
C HIS A 96 5.54 -7.98 -3.29
N PHE A 97 4.79 -6.91 -3.52
CA PHE A 97 3.61 -6.87 -4.37
C PHE A 97 3.84 -5.94 -5.56
N LEU A 98 3.47 -6.37 -6.77
CA LEU A 98 3.42 -5.54 -7.97
C LEU A 98 1.96 -5.30 -8.37
N ILE A 99 1.49 -4.10 -8.08
CA ILE A 99 0.13 -3.64 -8.36
C ILE A 99 0.15 -2.87 -9.68
N ARG A 100 -0.75 -3.19 -10.60
CA ARG A 100 -0.89 -2.49 -11.88
C ARG A 100 -1.97 -1.44 -11.72
N SER A 101 -1.67 -0.16 -11.96
CA SER A 101 -2.63 0.91 -11.76
C SER A 101 -3.66 0.95 -12.89
N GLY A 102 -4.91 1.10 -12.47
CA GLY A 102 -6.04 1.58 -13.25
C GLY A 102 -7.08 2.08 -12.25
N PRO A 103 -7.94 3.05 -12.62
CA PRO A 103 -9.05 3.45 -11.77
C PRO A 103 -10.06 2.29 -11.68
N THR A 104 -10.00 1.53 -10.60
CA THR A 104 -10.93 0.44 -10.27
C THR A 104 -11.46 0.64 -8.86
N GLU A 105 -12.78 0.56 -8.69
CA GLU A 105 -13.41 0.53 -7.36
C GLU A 105 -13.00 -0.75 -6.59
N ASP A 106 -12.73 -1.84 -7.32
CA ASP A 106 -12.24 -3.10 -6.77
C ASP A 106 -10.73 -3.07 -6.52
N PHE A 107 -10.29 -3.61 -5.38
CA PHE A 107 -8.87 -3.81 -5.11
C PHE A 107 -8.24 -4.89 -6.02
N CYS A 108 -8.97 -5.95 -6.35
CA CYS A 108 -8.41 -7.17 -6.96
C CYS A 108 -9.00 -7.48 -8.35
N ALA A 109 -8.32 -7.03 -9.41
CA ALA A 109 -8.68 -7.30 -10.81
C ALA A 109 -7.69 -8.28 -11.50
N ASN A 110 -8.11 -8.91 -12.61
CA ASN A 110 -7.26 -9.81 -13.42
C ASN A 110 -6.30 -9.03 -14.35
N LYS A 111 -5.16 -9.65 -14.69
CA LYS A 111 -3.94 -8.97 -15.18
C LYS A 111 -3.68 -9.01 -16.69
N THR A 112 -2.99 -7.99 -17.20
CA THR A 112 -2.20 -8.00 -18.47
C THR A 112 -0.91 -7.16 -18.28
N GLU A 113 0.17 -7.44 -19.01
CA GLU A 113 1.56 -6.98 -18.71
C GLU A 113 2.02 -5.72 -19.45
N LEU A 114 2.76 -4.84 -18.75
CA LEU A 114 3.46 -3.65 -19.27
C LEU A 114 4.68 -3.28 -18.38
N PRO A 115 5.69 -2.52 -18.88
CA PRO A 115 6.98 -2.26 -18.21
C PRO A 115 6.98 -1.14 -17.14
N ILE A 116 8.14 -0.93 -16.50
CA ILE A 116 8.36 -0.19 -15.24
C ILE A 116 9.20 1.09 -15.46
N VAL A 117 8.94 2.13 -14.64
CA VAL A 117 9.81 3.30 -14.39
C VAL A 117 9.95 3.45 -12.85
N ILE A 118 10.92 4.23 -12.33
CA ILE A 118 11.27 4.24 -10.89
C ILE A 118 11.40 5.65 -10.29
N LYS A 119 10.75 5.88 -9.14
CA LYS A 119 10.97 6.95 -8.15
C LYS A 119 10.74 6.43 -6.72
N VAL A 120 11.25 7.17 -5.75
CA VAL A 120 11.53 6.74 -4.36
C VAL A 120 11.23 7.91 -3.40
N VAL A 121 10.63 7.77 -2.21
CA VAL A 121 9.87 6.70 -1.51
C VAL A 121 9.05 7.39 -0.40
N ILE A 122 8.02 6.75 0.18
CA ILE A 122 7.50 7.09 1.52
C ILE A 122 7.73 5.92 2.48
N GLN A 123 8.25 6.23 3.68
CA GLN A 123 8.11 5.41 4.88
C GLN A 123 6.77 5.79 5.55
N ILE A 124 5.79 4.89 5.52
CA ILE A 124 4.48 5.13 6.16
C ILE A 124 4.52 4.55 7.59
N ALA A 125 5.09 5.33 8.51
CA ALA A 125 5.22 4.99 9.93
C ALA A 125 3.99 5.38 10.77
#